data_AF-A0A426ZSS7-F1
#
_entry.id   AF-A0A426ZSS7-F1
#
_cell.length_a   1.000
_cell.length_b   1.000
_cell.length_c   1.000
_cell.angle_alpha   90.00
_cell.angle_beta   90.00
_cell.angle_gamma   90.00
#
_symmetry.space_group_name_H-M   'P 1'
#
loop_
_entity.id
_entity.type
_entity.pdbx_description
1 polymer ?
#
loop_
_entity_poly.entity_id
_entity_poly.type
_entity_poly.pdbx_seq_one_letter_code
_entity_poly.pdbx_strand_id
1 'polypeptide(L)'
;MSRLSFRPRPLDIHKKLPIVKSVKEFDDEEVPATAASTRNSHLLRIATENEVHQTPSKASSSSQEIPTPQFSVVDTYERDYTPTFTQTASYIRGRGARAEISEFVEYDLDNEDDGWLEEFNYEGKTLTPEKFEIILFKLEVMDHKARERAGVITPTFGSPIPVLLQLDAAEEALQPLCVRYPVFQSVYNYWKLKREQWQKPILRRLQPPPPVNDTNPYNVFRPRERAHRLHTRRMQRRENNVQSFEKLRQVTFIALSHVT
;
A
#
# COMPACT_ATOMS: atom_id res chain seq x y z
N MET A 1 38.69 -58.18 -7.52
CA MET A 1 37.54 -57.25 -7.75
C MET A 1 36.30 -57.86 -7.10
N SER A 2 35.89 -57.36 -5.93
CA SER A 2 34.71 -57.85 -5.21
C SER A 2 33.46 -57.20 -5.79
N ARG A 3 32.55 -58.01 -6.34
CA ARG A 3 31.32 -57.56 -6.97
C ARG A 3 30.33 -57.19 -5.86
N LEU A 4 30.02 -55.91 -5.72
CA LEU A 4 29.00 -55.42 -4.79
C LEU A 4 27.68 -56.18 -5.04
N SER A 5 27.29 -57.03 -4.09
CA SER A 5 26.05 -57.79 -4.19
C SER A 5 24.87 -56.87 -3.88
N PHE A 6 24.27 -56.29 -4.91
CA PHE A 6 22.97 -55.65 -4.77
C PHE A 6 21.93 -56.74 -4.51
N ARG A 7 21.47 -56.89 -3.26
CA ARG A 7 20.28 -57.68 -3.00
C ARG A 7 19.08 -56.88 -3.52
N PRO A 8 18.32 -57.39 -4.50
CA PRO A 8 17.11 -56.71 -4.94
C PRO A 8 16.17 -56.59 -3.74
N ARG A 9 15.94 -55.36 -3.27
CA ARG A 9 14.90 -55.10 -2.28
C ARG A 9 13.58 -55.05 -3.04
N PRO A 10 12.56 -55.84 -2.66
CA PRO A 10 11.26 -55.78 -3.33
C PRO A 10 10.71 -54.36 -3.23
N LEU A 11 10.19 -53.85 -4.35
CA LEU A 11 9.54 -52.55 -4.41
C LEU A 11 8.26 -52.62 -3.58
N ASP A 12 8.18 -51.80 -2.53
CA ASP A 12 6.95 -51.66 -1.74
C ASP A 12 5.98 -50.74 -2.48
N ILE A 13 4.97 -51.34 -3.10
CA ILE A 13 3.94 -50.66 -3.90
C ILE A 13 3.10 -49.72 -3.01
N HIS A 14 3.10 -49.90 -1.68
CA HIS A 14 2.38 -49.05 -0.74
C HIS A 14 3.21 -47.85 -0.26
N LYS A 15 4.48 -47.77 -0.65
CA LYS A 15 5.33 -46.63 -0.31
C LYS A 15 4.84 -45.40 -1.09
N LYS A 16 4.30 -44.42 -0.36
CA LYS A 16 3.90 -43.13 -0.96
C LYS A 16 5.11 -42.44 -1.59
N LEU A 17 4.91 -41.93 -2.80
CA LEU A 17 5.90 -41.14 -3.50
C LEU A 17 6.01 -39.73 -2.88
N PRO A 18 7.21 -39.14 -2.79
CA PRO A 18 7.35 -37.74 -2.42
C PRO A 18 6.65 -36.87 -3.47
N ILE A 19 5.85 -35.91 -3.01
CA ILE A 19 5.20 -34.92 -3.87
C ILE A 19 6.18 -33.77 -4.05
N VAL A 20 6.55 -33.50 -5.29
CA VAL A 20 7.38 -32.35 -5.65
C VAL A 20 6.47 -31.19 -6.01
N LYS A 21 6.59 -30.07 -5.31
CA LYS A 21 5.75 -28.87 -5.50
C LYS A 21 6.38 -27.86 -6.44
N SER A 22 7.70 -27.86 -6.60
CA SER A 22 8.38 -26.96 -7.54
C SER A 22 9.68 -27.55 -8.08
N VAL A 23 10.12 -27.08 -9.25
CA VAL A 23 11.38 -27.54 -9.87
C VAL A 23 12.60 -27.22 -8.99
N LYS A 24 12.52 -26.18 -8.15
CA LYS A 24 13.58 -25.81 -7.20
C LYS A 24 13.80 -26.84 -6.10
N GLU A 25 12.80 -27.66 -5.76
CA GLU A 25 12.95 -28.77 -4.79
C GLU A 25 13.83 -29.91 -5.32
N PHE A 26 14.22 -29.87 -6.61
CA PHE A 26 15.24 -30.77 -7.16
C PHE A 26 16.66 -30.22 -7.05
N ASP A 27 16.83 -28.91 -6.81
CA ASP A 27 18.14 -28.25 -6.69
C ASP A 27 18.70 -28.33 -5.26
N ASP A 28 17.86 -28.63 -4.28
CA ASP A 28 18.29 -28.91 -2.90
C ASP A 28 18.96 -30.29 -2.85
N GLU A 29 20.29 -30.31 -2.84
CA GLU A 29 21.17 -31.46 -2.56
C GLU A 29 20.95 -32.09 -1.16
N GLU A 30 19.82 -31.89 -0.49
CA GLU A 30 19.38 -32.76 0.60
C GLU A 30 18.57 -33.93 0.05
N VAL A 31 19.29 -34.84 -0.59
CA VAL A 31 18.83 -36.23 -0.79
C VAL A 31 18.42 -36.76 0.59
N PRO A 32 17.16 -37.18 0.81
CA PRO A 32 16.78 -37.81 2.06
C PRO A 32 17.66 -39.04 2.25
N ALA A 33 18.42 -39.05 3.36
CA ALA A 33 19.37 -40.08 3.80
C ALA A 33 18.74 -41.48 4.04
N THR A 34 17.72 -41.86 3.29
CA THR A 34 17.08 -43.18 3.31
C THR A 34 17.80 -44.21 2.41
N ALA A 35 18.83 -43.80 1.66
CA ALA A 35 19.61 -44.70 0.81
C ALA A 35 21.00 -45.09 1.39
N ALA A 36 21.53 -44.37 2.38
CA ALA A 36 22.86 -44.63 2.96
C ALA A 36 22.78 -45.33 4.32
N SER A 37 22.21 -46.54 4.34
CA SER A 37 22.43 -47.46 5.46
C SER A 37 23.83 -48.04 5.32
N THR A 38 24.78 -47.56 6.13
CA THR A 38 25.76 -48.34 6.93
C THR A 38 27.09 -47.58 7.11
N ARG A 39 27.45 -47.39 8.38
CA ARG A 39 28.79 -47.09 8.96
C ARG A 39 29.31 -45.65 8.96
N ASN A 40 29.40 -45.16 10.21
CA ASN A 40 30.42 -44.27 10.78
C ASN A 40 30.30 -42.76 10.52
N SER A 41 29.70 -42.05 11.48
CA SER A 41 30.26 -40.80 12.01
C SER A 41 29.59 -40.42 13.33
N HIS A 42 29.86 -41.21 14.36
CA HIS A 42 29.78 -40.76 15.74
C HIS A 42 30.95 -39.79 16.00
N LEU A 43 30.88 -38.54 15.54
CA LEU A 43 31.65 -37.40 16.07
C LEU A 43 31.38 -36.11 15.28
N LEU A 44 30.37 -35.33 15.70
CA LEU A 44 30.49 -33.88 15.89
C LEU A 44 29.21 -33.36 16.57
N ARG A 45 29.06 -33.70 17.85
CA ARG A 45 28.35 -32.83 18.80
C ARG A 45 29.40 -31.83 19.27
N ILE A 46 29.22 -30.53 19.00
CA ILE A 46 29.54 -29.40 19.88
C ILE A 46 29.05 -28.10 19.20
N ALA A 47 28.26 -27.33 19.97
CA ALA A 47 27.79 -25.94 19.78
C ALA A 47 26.81 -25.71 18.60
N THR A 48 25.58 -25.20 18.77
CA THR A 48 25.09 -24.18 19.72
C THR A 48 23.64 -24.46 20.14
N GLU A 49 23.37 -24.27 21.43
CA GLU A 49 22.04 -24.34 22.05
C GLU A 49 21.14 -23.19 21.56
N ASN A 50 20.03 -23.55 20.89
CA ASN A 50 18.71 -22.88 20.91
C ASN A 50 17.95 -23.03 19.58
N GLU A 51 17.66 -24.25 19.14
CA GLU A 51 16.48 -24.50 18.31
C GLU A 51 15.89 -25.87 18.66
N VAL A 52 14.69 -25.85 19.23
CA VAL A 52 13.89 -27.05 19.47
C VAL A 52 13.42 -27.56 18.12
N HIS A 53 14.25 -28.39 17.49
CA HIS A 53 13.86 -29.22 16.35
C HIS A 53 12.82 -30.23 16.85
N GLN A 54 11.54 -29.93 16.65
CA GLN A 54 10.47 -30.89 16.84
C GLN A 54 10.62 -31.99 15.79
N THR A 55 11.17 -33.14 16.21
CA THR A 55 11.06 -34.38 15.44
C THR A 55 9.57 -34.75 15.33
N PRO A 56 9.03 -35.07 14.13
CA PRO A 56 7.61 -35.40 14.00
C PRO A 56 7.35 -36.81 14.58
N SER A 57 7.00 -36.85 15.87
CA SER A 57 6.35 -38.00 16.46
C SER A 57 4.96 -38.15 15.82
N LYS A 58 4.75 -39.29 15.17
CA LYS A 58 3.49 -39.71 14.55
C LYS A 58 2.28 -39.41 15.45
N ALA A 59 1.51 -38.38 15.10
CA ALA A 59 0.15 -38.20 15.57
C ALA A 59 -0.81 -38.74 14.50
N SER A 60 -1.62 -39.72 14.91
CA SER A 60 -2.74 -40.28 14.16
C SER A 60 -3.91 -39.29 14.09
N SER A 61 -4.68 -39.40 12.99
CA SER A 61 -6.03 -38.86 12.72
C SER A 61 -6.20 -37.34 12.50
N SER A 62 -6.50 -36.99 11.24
CA SER A 62 -7.33 -35.87 10.76
C SER A 62 -6.97 -34.43 11.13
N SER A 63 -5.71 -34.11 11.44
CA SER A 63 -5.26 -32.72 11.42
C SER A 63 -5.08 -32.28 9.97
N GLN A 64 -6.03 -31.51 9.42
CA GLN A 64 -5.85 -30.80 8.17
C GLN A 64 -4.52 -30.02 8.24
N GLU A 65 -3.58 -30.37 7.38
CA GLU A 65 -2.29 -29.69 7.30
C GLU A 65 -2.54 -28.23 6.90
N ILE A 66 -2.21 -27.29 7.78
CA ILE A 66 -2.41 -25.87 7.51
C ILE A 66 -1.33 -25.46 6.49
N PRO A 67 -1.70 -24.99 5.29
CA PRO A 67 -0.72 -24.58 4.30
C PRO A 67 0.09 -23.39 4.84
N THR A 68 1.41 -23.52 4.85
CA THR A 68 2.32 -22.42 5.19
C THR A 68 2.62 -21.61 3.93
N PRO A 69 2.42 -20.27 3.93
CA PRO A 69 2.73 -19.44 2.78
C PRO A 69 4.24 -19.46 2.48
N GLN A 70 4.58 -19.47 1.20
CA GLN A 70 5.96 -19.33 0.74
C GLN A 70 6.33 -17.84 0.65
N PHE A 71 7.63 -17.54 0.82
CA PHE A 71 8.17 -16.20 0.58
C PHE A 71 9.11 -16.21 -0.62
N SER A 72 9.27 -15.05 -1.24
CA SER A 72 10.20 -14.81 -2.33
C SER A 72 11.16 -13.69 -1.94
N VAL A 73 12.46 -13.89 -2.19
CA VAL A 73 13.46 -12.82 -2.07
C VAL A 73 13.34 -11.92 -3.30
N VAL A 74 13.38 -10.60 -3.08
CA VAL A 74 13.27 -9.58 -4.13
C VAL A 74 14.64 -8.94 -4.33
N ASP A 75 15.19 -9.06 -5.53
CA ASP A 75 16.56 -8.60 -5.85
C ASP A 75 16.72 -7.08 -5.70
N THR A 76 15.66 -6.30 -5.86
CA THR A 76 15.69 -4.83 -5.79
C THR A 76 15.55 -4.29 -4.37
N TYR A 77 15.31 -5.14 -3.37
CA TYR A 77 14.99 -4.72 -2.00
C TYR A 77 16.02 -3.73 -1.43
N GLU A 78 17.31 -4.06 -1.52
CA GLU A 78 18.40 -3.23 -0.97
C GLU A 78 18.56 -1.89 -1.70
N ARG A 79 18.12 -1.81 -2.96
CA ARG A 79 18.14 -0.57 -3.73
C ARG A 79 16.93 0.31 -3.40
N ASP A 80 15.76 -0.31 -3.28
CA ASP A 80 14.49 0.40 -3.13
C ASP A 80 14.26 0.83 -1.65
N TYR A 81 14.84 0.12 -0.68
CA TYR A 81 14.71 0.41 0.75
C TYR A 81 16.07 0.66 1.41
N THR A 82 16.44 1.93 1.53
CA THR A 82 17.69 2.32 2.19
C THR A 82 17.53 2.35 3.73
N PRO A 83 18.49 1.81 4.50
CA PRO A 83 18.41 1.74 5.97
C PRO A 83 18.78 3.08 6.63
N THR A 84 17.93 4.09 6.44
CA THR A 84 18.15 5.47 6.93
C THR A 84 17.69 5.71 8.37
N PHE A 85 16.98 4.74 8.98
CA PHE A 85 16.43 4.88 10.32
C PHE A 85 17.51 4.83 11.40
N THR A 86 17.50 5.81 12.32
CA THR A 86 18.37 5.85 13.50
C THR A 86 17.55 5.66 14.77
N GLN A 87 17.90 4.65 15.57
CA GLN A 87 17.15 4.34 16.79
C GLN A 87 17.34 5.43 17.84
N THR A 88 16.22 6.00 18.30
CA THR A 88 16.22 7.02 19.35
C THR A 88 16.38 6.41 20.74
N ALA A 89 16.91 7.20 21.68
CA ALA A 89 17.06 6.78 23.08
C ALA A 89 15.73 6.57 23.84
N SER A 90 14.61 7.07 23.30
CA SER A 90 13.27 6.89 23.88
C SER A 90 12.34 6.18 22.89
N TYR A 91 11.21 5.67 23.40
CA TYR A 91 10.20 5.03 22.57
C TYR A 91 9.56 6.01 21.59
N ILE A 92 9.28 5.51 20.38
CA ILE A 92 8.62 6.26 19.31
C ILE A 92 7.23 6.67 19.81
N ARG A 93 7.00 7.99 19.87
CA ARG A 93 5.68 8.56 20.11
C ARG A 93 5.06 8.90 18.76
N GLY A 94 4.24 8.01 18.24
CA GLY A 94 3.53 8.24 16.98
C GLY A 94 2.68 9.50 17.05
N ARG A 95 2.90 10.45 16.15
CA ARG A 95 1.87 11.45 15.81
C ARG A 95 0.83 10.75 14.92
N GLY A 96 -0.42 11.18 15.01
CA GLY A 96 -1.51 10.63 14.18
C GLY A 96 -1.14 10.64 12.69
N ALA A 97 -1.69 9.69 11.94
CA ALA A 97 -1.40 9.50 10.52
C ALA A 97 -1.41 10.84 9.79
N ARG A 98 -0.24 11.19 9.22
CA ARG A 98 0.03 12.31 8.32
C ARG A 98 -0.99 13.44 8.47
N ALA A 99 -0.74 14.35 9.41
CA ALA A 99 -1.35 15.68 9.29
C ALA A 99 -1.15 16.11 7.83
N GLU A 100 -2.22 16.59 7.17
CA GLU A 100 -2.21 17.15 5.82
C GLU A 100 -1.30 18.40 5.78
N ILE A 101 -0.03 18.22 6.10
CA ILE A 101 1.01 19.22 5.93
C ILE A 101 1.14 19.32 4.42
N SER A 102 0.87 20.51 3.89
CA SER A 102 0.75 20.85 2.46
C SER A 102 1.97 20.48 1.59
N GLU A 103 3.01 19.91 2.18
CA GLU A 103 4.25 19.50 1.53
C GLU A 103 4.19 18.06 1.00
N PHE A 104 3.31 17.20 1.54
CA PHE A 104 3.21 15.81 1.07
C PHE A 104 2.46 15.72 -0.26
N VAL A 105 3.11 15.11 -1.27
CA VAL A 105 2.55 14.78 -2.58
C VAL A 105 2.12 13.32 -2.54
N GLU A 106 0.83 13.05 -2.75
CA GLU A 106 0.26 11.69 -2.73
C GLU A 106 0.28 11.01 -4.10
N TYR A 107 0.52 11.78 -5.17
CA TYR A 107 0.49 11.28 -6.53
C TYR A 107 1.84 10.66 -6.88
N ASP A 108 1.84 9.37 -7.20
CA ASP A 108 2.98 8.66 -7.78
C ASP A 108 2.73 8.47 -9.29
N LEU A 109 3.76 8.63 -10.12
CA LEU A 109 3.64 8.43 -11.57
C LEU A 109 3.37 6.95 -11.88
N ASP A 110 2.41 6.70 -12.78
CA ASP A 110 2.19 5.37 -13.36
C ASP A 110 2.98 5.18 -14.67
N ASN A 111 2.91 3.97 -15.24
CA ASN A 111 3.61 3.66 -16.49
C ASN A 111 3.21 4.56 -17.67
N GLU A 112 1.98 5.08 -17.69
CA GLU A 112 1.52 6.00 -18.74
C GLU A 112 2.11 7.39 -18.54
N ASP A 113 2.15 7.86 -17.28
CA ASP A 113 2.76 9.12 -16.88
C ASP A 113 4.26 9.12 -17.21
N ASP A 114 4.98 8.05 -16.88
CA ASP A 114 6.41 7.89 -17.16
C ASP A 114 6.70 7.93 -18.67
N GLY A 115 5.94 7.17 -19.47
CA GLY A 115 6.09 7.16 -20.92
C GLY A 115 5.83 8.53 -21.55
N TRP A 116 4.82 9.24 -21.08
CA TRP A 116 4.54 10.61 -21.52
C TRP A 116 5.66 11.58 -21.13
N LEU A 117 6.19 11.46 -19.91
CA LEU A 117 7.27 12.33 -19.41
C LEU A 117 8.58 12.12 -20.19
N GLU A 118 8.90 10.87 -20.53
CA GLU A 118 10.06 10.54 -21.37
C GLU A 118 9.97 11.17 -22.76
N GLU A 119 8.84 11.02 -23.45
CA GLU A 119 8.60 11.62 -24.77
C GLU A 119 8.63 13.15 -24.71
N PHE A 120 8.01 13.73 -23.69
CA PHE A 120 7.96 15.18 -23.50
C PHE A 120 9.36 15.78 -23.24
N ASN A 121 10.18 15.12 -22.42
CA ASN A 121 11.54 15.55 -22.11
C ASN A 121 12.49 15.35 -23.31
N TYR A 122 12.23 14.37 -24.18
CA TYR A 122 13.02 14.16 -25.40
C TYR A 122 12.99 15.40 -26.33
N GLU A 123 11.89 16.14 -26.35
CA GLU A 123 11.73 17.38 -27.12
C GLU A 123 12.47 18.61 -26.51
N GLY A 124 13.31 18.41 -25.49
CA GLY A 124 14.10 19.47 -24.85
C GLY A 124 13.33 20.31 -23.83
N LYS A 125 12.17 19.83 -23.37
CA LYS A 125 11.34 20.47 -22.35
C LYS A 125 11.65 19.82 -21.00
N THR A 126 12.49 20.43 -20.17
CA THR A 126 12.96 19.79 -18.91
C THR A 126 11.92 19.86 -17.79
N LEU A 127 11.10 18.81 -17.66
CA LEU A 127 10.23 18.58 -16.51
C LEU A 127 10.76 17.40 -15.69
N THR A 128 10.99 17.59 -14.39
CA THR A 128 11.43 16.50 -13.51
C THR A 128 10.21 15.68 -13.03
N PRO A 129 10.39 14.37 -12.75
CA PRO A 129 9.30 13.52 -12.24
C PRO A 129 8.61 14.11 -11.01
N GLU A 130 9.37 14.63 -10.05
CA GLU A 130 8.83 15.17 -8.80
C GLU A 130 7.96 16.41 -9.05
N LYS A 131 8.38 17.27 -9.99
CA LYS A 131 7.57 18.43 -10.38
C LYS A 131 6.29 17.99 -11.08
N PHE A 132 6.37 16.96 -11.91
CA PHE A 132 5.21 16.42 -12.60
C PHE A 132 4.18 15.87 -11.60
N GLU A 133 4.61 15.06 -10.64
CA GLU A 133 3.79 14.55 -9.53
C GLU A 133 3.12 15.69 -8.75
N ILE A 134 3.88 16.72 -8.37
CA ILE A 134 3.34 17.89 -7.65
C ILE A 134 2.23 18.57 -8.46
N ILE A 135 2.43 18.77 -9.76
CA ILE A 135 1.45 19.43 -10.63
C ILE A 135 0.20 18.56 -10.74
N LEU A 136 0.34 17.27 -11.07
CA LEU A 136 -0.80 16.34 -11.19
C LEU A 136 -1.60 16.24 -9.88
N PHE A 137 -0.90 16.13 -8.75
CA PHE A 137 -1.52 16.11 -7.42
C PHE A 137 -2.34 17.37 -7.16
N LYS A 138 -1.76 18.56 -7.40
CA LYS A 138 -2.46 19.82 -7.15
C LYS A 138 -3.63 20.02 -8.11
N LEU A 139 -3.52 19.63 -9.38
CA LEU A 139 -4.63 19.67 -10.34
C LEU A 139 -5.81 18.82 -9.85
N GLU A 140 -5.56 17.58 -9.39
CA GLU A 140 -6.61 16.71 -8.81
C GLU A 140 -7.30 17.33 -7.59
N VAL A 141 -6.50 17.88 -6.66
CA VAL A 141 -7.03 18.53 -5.45
C VAL A 141 -7.84 19.78 -5.79
N MET A 142 -7.37 20.58 -6.75
CA MET A 142 -8.05 21.80 -7.18
C MET A 142 -9.35 21.51 -7.91
N ASP A 143 -9.38 20.54 -8.81
CA ASP A 143 -10.59 20.08 -9.48
C ASP A 143 -11.62 19.58 -8.48
N HIS A 144 -11.19 18.81 -7.48
CA HIS A 144 -12.07 18.39 -6.40
C HIS A 144 -12.66 19.58 -5.62
N LYS A 145 -11.83 20.56 -5.25
CA LYS A 145 -12.32 21.79 -4.59
C LYS A 145 -13.23 22.63 -5.49
N ALA A 146 -13.03 22.61 -6.81
CA ALA A 146 -13.91 23.29 -7.76
C ALA A 146 -15.29 22.61 -7.82
N ARG A 147 -15.32 21.28 -7.82
CA ARG A 147 -16.57 20.48 -7.75
C ARG A 147 -17.35 20.72 -6.46
N GLU A 148 -16.67 20.71 -5.32
CA GLU A 148 -17.32 21.00 -4.03
C GLU A 148 -17.92 22.42 -4.01
N ARG A 149 -17.19 23.42 -4.54
CA ARG A 149 -17.67 24.81 -4.63
C ARG A 149 -18.84 24.99 -5.59
N ALA A 150 -18.89 24.22 -6.68
CA ALA A 150 -19.99 24.23 -7.64
C ALA A 150 -21.27 23.56 -7.09
N GLY A 151 -21.24 23.04 -5.85
CA GLY A 151 -22.38 22.35 -5.26
C GLY A 151 -22.71 21.03 -5.96
N VAL A 152 -21.77 20.48 -6.73
CA VAL A 152 -21.93 19.16 -7.35
C VAL A 152 -21.88 18.14 -6.23
N ILE A 153 -23.07 17.68 -5.82
CA ILE A 153 -23.26 16.64 -4.80
C ILE A 153 -22.30 15.49 -5.07
N THR A 154 -21.67 14.97 -4.02
CA THR A 154 -20.72 13.84 -4.06
C THR A 154 -21.15 12.85 -5.14
N PRO A 155 -20.36 12.70 -6.22
CA PRO A 155 -20.79 11.93 -7.37
C PRO A 155 -21.14 10.50 -6.95
N THR A 156 -22.14 9.91 -7.59
CA THR A 156 -22.51 8.52 -7.27
C THR A 156 -21.35 7.61 -7.65
N PHE A 157 -21.05 6.61 -6.82
CA PHE A 157 -20.05 5.61 -7.16
C PHE A 157 -20.33 4.98 -8.54
N GLY A 158 -19.37 5.06 -9.45
CA GLY A 158 -19.48 4.54 -10.81
C GLY A 158 -20.06 5.51 -11.85
N SER A 159 -20.56 6.70 -11.47
CA SER A 159 -20.96 7.72 -12.45
C SER A 159 -19.73 8.46 -13.01
N PRO A 160 -19.74 8.86 -14.29
CA PRO A 160 -18.69 9.71 -14.86
C PRO A 160 -18.55 11.03 -14.09
N ILE A 161 -17.31 11.42 -13.76
CA ILE A 161 -16.98 12.63 -12.99
C ILE A 161 -16.23 13.59 -13.91
N PRO A 162 -16.89 14.64 -14.42
CA PRO A 162 -16.29 15.59 -15.34
C PRO A 162 -15.23 16.46 -14.65
N VAL A 163 -14.29 16.96 -15.45
CA VAL A 163 -13.32 17.97 -15.03
C VAL A 163 -13.97 19.35 -15.07
N LEU A 164 -13.94 20.06 -13.94
CA LEU A 164 -14.47 21.43 -13.83
C LEU A 164 -13.37 22.49 -13.70
N LEU A 165 -12.16 22.08 -13.32
CA LEU A 165 -11.02 22.97 -13.27
C LEU A 165 -10.78 23.55 -14.67
N GLN A 166 -10.65 24.87 -14.75
CA GLN A 166 -10.25 25.59 -15.95
C GLN A 166 -8.75 25.86 -15.92
N LEU A 167 -8.15 25.97 -17.09
CA LEU A 167 -6.71 26.21 -17.25
C LEU A 167 -6.26 27.49 -16.53
N ASP A 168 -6.95 28.61 -16.75
CA ASP A 168 -6.58 29.92 -16.18
C ASP A 168 -6.57 29.89 -14.65
N ALA A 169 -7.58 29.23 -14.06
CA ALA A 169 -7.67 29.05 -12.61
C ALA A 169 -6.58 28.12 -12.06
N ALA A 170 -6.17 27.11 -12.84
CA ALA A 170 -5.08 26.22 -12.49
C ALA A 170 -3.72 26.92 -12.57
N GLU A 171 -3.52 27.73 -13.60
CA GLU A 171 -2.30 28.53 -13.80
C GLU A 171 -2.08 29.50 -12.64
N GLU A 172 -3.10 30.29 -12.27
CA GLU A 172 -3.03 31.27 -11.20
C GLU A 172 -2.59 30.63 -9.87
N ALA A 173 -3.15 29.46 -9.53
CA ALA A 173 -2.84 28.77 -8.29
C ALA A 173 -1.48 28.03 -8.30
N LEU A 174 -0.97 27.68 -9.48
CA LEU A 174 0.27 26.91 -9.65
C LEU A 174 1.46 27.75 -10.08
N GLN A 175 1.26 29.06 -10.28
CA GLN A 175 2.33 30.05 -10.48
C GLN A 175 3.50 29.91 -9.49
N PRO A 176 3.30 29.61 -8.18
CA PRO A 176 4.41 29.45 -7.24
C PRO A 176 5.38 28.29 -7.54
N LEU A 177 5.00 27.34 -8.40
CA LEU A 177 5.87 26.23 -8.81
C LEU A 177 6.95 26.63 -9.84
N CYS A 178 6.90 27.87 -10.35
CA CYS A 178 7.88 28.41 -11.32
C CYS A 178 8.06 27.53 -12.57
N VAL A 179 6.98 26.92 -13.05
CA VAL A 179 6.97 26.11 -14.28
C VAL A 179 6.72 27.03 -15.47
N ARG A 180 7.43 26.82 -16.58
CA ARG A 180 7.21 27.59 -17.81
C ARG A 180 5.79 27.34 -18.33
N TYR A 181 5.07 28.40 -18.71
CA TYR A 181 3.69 28.30 -19.18
C TYR A 181 3.45 27.23 -20.26
N PRO A 182 4.27 27.10 -21.32
CA PRO A 182 4.06 26.04 -22.31
C PRO A 182 4.18 24.62 -21.74
N VAL A 183 5.03 24.42 -20.74
CA VAL A 183 5.17 23.13 -20.06
C VAL A 183 3.94 22.85 -19.20
N PHE A 184 3.50 23.85 -18.44
CA PHE A 184 2.29 23.76 -17.65
C PHE A 184 1.05 23.47 -18.51
N GLN A 185 0.90 24.16 -19.64
CA GLN A 185 -0.17 23.93 -20.60
C GLN A 185 -0.20 22.48 -21.10
N SER A 186 0.96 21.92 -21.47
CA SER A 186 1.07 20.54 -21.92
C SER A 186 0.68 19.55 -20.82
N VAL A 187 1.17 19.75 -19.60
CA VAL A 187 0.83 18.91 -18.43
C VAL A 187 -0.66 18.98 -18.13
N TYR A 188 -1.26 20.18 -18.15
CA TYR A 188 -2.68 20.36 -17.92
C TYR A 188 -3.51 19.64 -18.99
N ASN A 189 -3.14 19.76 -20.26
CA ASN A 189 -3.83 19.09 -21.35
C ASN A 189 -3.73 17.57 -21.25
N TYR A 190 -2.55 17.05 -20.89
CA TYR A 190 -2.32 15.63 -20.61
C TYR A 190 -3.22 15.14 -19.47
N TRP A 191 -3.14 15.80 -18.31
CA TRP A 191 -3.96 15.47 -17.14
C TRP A 191 -5.45 15.50 -17.44
N LYS A 192 -5.91 16.56 -18.13
CA LYS A 192 -7.32 16.70 -18.50
C LYS A 192 -7.78 15.58 -19.42
N LEU A 193 -6.98 15.24 -20.44
CA LEU A 193 -7.28 14.13 -21.35
C LEU A 193 -7.34 12.80 -20.58
N LYS A 194 -6.35 12.53 -19.74
CA LYS A 194 -6.31 11.33 -18.87
C LYS A 194 -7.55 11.26 -17.98
N ARG A 195 -7.95 12.39 -17.38
CA ARG A 195 -9.16 12.47 -16.54
C ARG A 195 -10.47 12.29 -17.31
N GLU A 196 -10.55 12.82 -18.51
CA GLU A 196 -11.69 12.63 -19.41
C GLU A 196 -11.78 11.19 -19.94
N GLN A 197 -10.66 10.48 -20.13
CA GLN A 197 -10.70 9.06 -20.48
C GLN A 197 -11.09 8.19 -19.29
N TRP A 198 -10.51 8.46 -18.12
CA TRP A 198 -10.70 7.66 -16.91
C TRP A 198 -12.07 7.90 -16.24
N GLN A 199 -12.68 9.08 -16.45
CA GLN A 199 -14.02 9.45 -15.96
C GLN A 199 -14.21 9.40 -14.44
N LYS A 200 -13.13 9.36 -13.66
CA LYS A 200 -13.12 9.42 -12.19
C LYS A 200 -11.82 10.07 -11.69
N PRO A 201 -11.79 10.69 -10.50
CA PRO A 201 -10.54 11.21 -9.93
C PRO A 201 -9.46 10.14 -9.91
N ILE A 202 -8.22 10.52 -10.20
CA ILE A 202 -7.09 9.56 -10.20
C ILE A 202 -6.80 9.16 -8.76
N LEU A 203 -6.78 10.14 -7.84
CA LEU A 203 -6.57 9.89 -6.42
C LEU A 203 -7.76 9.16 -5.80
N ARG A 204 -7.49 7.98 -5.23
CA ARG A 204 -8.52 7.08 -4.68
C ARG A 204 -9.36 7.73 -3.58
N ARG A 205 -8.78 8.60 -2.75
CA ARG A 205 -9.52 9.31 -1.68
C ARG A 205 -10.53 10.33 -2.18
N LEU A 206 -10.34 10.84 -3.41
CA LEU A 206 -11.23 11.80 -4.05
C LEU A 206 -12.36 11.12 -4.83
N GLN A 207 -12.29 9.80 -5.00
CA GLN A 207 -13.35 9.02 -5.61
C GLN A 207 -14.47 8.80 -4.59
N PRO A 208 -15.73 8.79 -5.06
CA PRO A 208 -16.87 8.55 -4.18
C PRO A 208 -16.79 7.18 -3.52
N PRO A 209 -17.26 7.05 -2.28
CA PRO A 209 -17.25 5.77 -1.58
C PRO A 209 -18.30 4.82 -2.17
N PRO A 210 -18.04 3.49 -2.15
CA PRO A 210 -19.04 2.51 -2.57
C PRO A 210 -20.30 2.59 -1.69
N PRO A 211 -21.49 2.36 -2.27
CA PRO A 211 -22.73 2.43 -1.52
C PRO A 211 -22.85 1.30 -0.48
N VAL A 212 -23.61 1.53 0.58
CA VAL A 212 -23.75 0.58 1.71
C VAL A 212 -24.30 -0.78 1.29
N ASN A 213 -25.16 -0.79 0.27
CA ASN A 213 -25.90 -1.97 -0.18
C ASN A 213 -25.31 -2.63 -1.43
N ASP A 214 -24.13 -2.22 -1.90
CA ASP A 214 -23.53 -2.88 -3.05
C ASP A 214 -22.97 -4.27 -2.67
N THR A 215 -23.16 -5.22 -3.57
CA THR A 215 -22.93 -6.67 -3.37
C THR A 215 -21.55 -7.09 -3.92
N ASN A 216 -20.86 -6.21 -4.64
CA ASN A 216 -19.57 -6.52 -5.24
C ASN A 216 -18.52 -6.82 -4.15
N PRO A 217 -17.88 -8.00 -4.15
CA PRO A 217 -16.87 -8.38 -3.16
C PRO A 217 -15.60 -7.54 -3.22
N TYR A 218 -15.29 -6.90 -4.36
CA TYR A 218 -14.12 -6.04 -4.53
C TYR A 218 -14.31 -4.63 -3.95
N ASN A 219 -15.54 -4.25 -3.61
CA ASN A 219 -15.87 -2.94 -3.07
C ASN A 219 -15.93 -3.00 -1.53
N VAL A 220 -14.88 -2.49 -0.89
CA VAL A 220 -14.68 -2.49 0.57
C VAL A 220 -14.88 -1.09 1.18
N PHE A 221 -14.86 -1.00 2.51
CA PHE A 221 -14.95 0.26 3.28
C PHE A 221 -16.21 1.12 3.01
N ARG A 222 -17.35 0.47 2.80
CA ARG A 222 -18.66 1.13 2.63
C ARG A 222 -19.01 1.99 3.86
N PRO A 223 -19.27 3.30 3.72
CA PRO A 223 -19.67 4.15 4.84
C PRO A 223 -21.06 3.75 5.37
N ARG A 224 -21.12 2.95 6.44
CA ARG A 224 -22.39 2.48 7.02
C ARG A 224 -23.07 3.53 7.89
N GLU A 225 -22.29 4.44 8.46
CA GLU A 225 -22.81 5.59 9.18
C GLU A 225 -23.31 6.61 8.16
N ARG A 226 -24.57 7.02 8.28
CA ARG A 226 -25.01 8.24 7.58
C ARG A 226 -24.15 9.36 8.15
N ALA A 227 -23.27 9.96 7.34
CA ALA A 227 -22.39 11.08 7.72
C ALA A 227 -23.13 12.29 8.34
N HIS A 228 -24.48 12.25 8.37
CA HIS A 228 -25.35 13.24 8.98
C HIS A 228 -26.36 12.65 9.99
N ARG A 229 -26.06 11.53 10.64
CA ARG A 229 -26.64 11.22 11.95
C ARG A 229 -25.55 11.38 12.99
N LEU A 230 -25.18 12.64 13.24
CA LEU A 230 -24.82 13.01 14.61
C LEU A 230 -25.85 12.33 15.50
N HIS A 231 -25.41 11.50 16.44
CA HIS A 231 -26.27 11.07 17.52
C HIS A 231 -26.60 12.34 18.30
N THR A 232 -27.57 13.10 17.79
CA THR A 232 -28.20 14.13 18.54
C THR A 232 -28.87 13.35 19.65
N ARG A 233 -28.24 13.34 20.84
CA ARG A 233 -28.97 13.18 22.09
C ARG A 233 -30.26 13.93 21.87
N ARG A 234 -31.41 13.23 21.89
CA ARG A 234 -32.74 13.77 21.59
C ARG A 234 -32.71 15.29 21.66
N MET A 235 -32.88 15.97 20.53
CA MET A 235 -32.89 17.44 20.37
C MET A 235 -33.95 18.16 21.24
N GLN A 236 -34.46 17.52 22.28
CA GLN A 236 -35.37 18.03 23.28
C GLN A 236 -34.67 18.90 24.33
N ARG A 237 -33.33 18.92 24.40
CA ARG A 237 -32.56 19.87 25.21
C ARG A 237 -31.46 20.54 24.39
N ARG A 238 -31.81 21.62 23.68
CA ARG A 238 -30.84 22.60 23.14
C ARG A 238 -30.30 23.44 24.29
N GLU A 239 -29.53 22.84 25.18
CA GLU A 239 -28.80 23.62 26.19
C GLU A 239 -27.38 23.81 25.71
N ASN A 240 -27.00 25.09 25.51
CA ASN A 240 -25.62 25.47 25.28
C ASN A 240 -24.83 25.12 26.55
N ASN A 241 -24.04 24.04 26.51
CA ASN A 241 -23.33 23.54 27.68
C ASN A 241 -22.11 24.42 27.97
N VAL A 242 -22.32 25.42 28.83
CA VAL A 242 -21.29 26.39 29.27
C VAL A 242 -20.02 25.67 29.75
N GLN A 243 -20.14 24.55 30.47
CA GLN A 243 -18.97 23.80 30.95
C GLN A 243 -18.14 23.21 29.81
N SER A 244 -18.79 22.73 28.73
CA SER A 244 -18.08 22.25 27.55
C SER A 244 -17.41 23.39 26.78
N PHE A 245 -18.05 24.55 26.71
CA PHE A 245 -17.50 25.75 26.09
C PHE A 245 -16.29 26.31 26.86
N GLU A 246 -16.36 26.36 28.19
CA GLU A 246 -15.23 26.78 29.04
C GLU A 246 -14.05 25.84 28.91
N LYS A 247 -14.28 24.52 28.91
CA LYS A 247 -13.23 23.52 28.64
C LYS A 247 -12.61 23.72 27.27
N LEU A 248 -13.42 24.01 26.23
CA LEU A 248 -12.92 24.30 24.90
C LEU A 248 -12.03 25.56 24.91
N ARG A 249 -12.47 26.65 25.58
CA ARG A 249 -11.67 27.87 25.73
C ARG A 249 -10.34 27.65 26.44
N GLN A 250 -10.31 26.80 27.48
CA GLN A 250 -9.09 26.45 28.19
C GLN A 250 -8.14 25.67 27.27
N VAL A 251 -8.65 24.68 26.53
CA VAL A 251 -7.84 23.91 25.57
C VAL A 251 -7.30 24.81 24.46
N THR A 252 -8.11 25.71 23.90
CA THR A 252 -7.62 26.64 22.87
C THR A 252 -6.58 27.61 23.41
N PHE A 253 -6.73 28.10 24.65
CA PHE A 253 -5.73 28.95 25.30
C PHE A 253 -4.40 28.20 25.53
N ILE A 254 -4.44 26.96 26.01
CA ILE A 254 -3.25 26.12 26.19
C ILE A 254 -2.58 25.83 24.84
N ALA A 255 -3.36 25.55 23.80
CA ALA A 255 -2.82 25.29 22.47
C ALA A 255 -2.14 26.52 21.86
N LEU A 256 -2.70 27.72 22.05
CA LEU A 256 -2.13 28.97 21.53
C LEU A 256 -0.88 29.44 22.31
N SER A 257 -0.82 29.17 23.62
CA SER A 257 0.33 29.53 24.46
C SER A 257 1.56 28.63 24.28
N HIS A 258 1.44 27.52 23.55
CA HIS A 258 2.56 26.65 23.16
C HIS A 258 3.06 26.88 21.72
N VAL A 259 2.50 27.87 21.00
CA VAL A 259 2.88 28.22 19.62
C VAL A 259 3.74 29.50 19.54
N THR A 260 3.99 30.16 20.67
CA THR A 260 4.99 31.25 20.85
C THR A 260 6.22 30.75 21.58
#